data_AF-A0AAD5TZC6-F1
#
_entry.id   AF-A0AAD5TZC6-F1
#
_cell.length_a   1.000
_cell.length_b   1.000
_cell.length_c   1.000
_cell.angle_alpha   90.00
_cell.angle_beta   90.00
_cell.angle_gamma   90.00
#
_symmetry.space_group_name_H-M   'P 1'
#
loop_
_entity.id
_entity.type
_entity.pdbx_description
1 polymer ?
#
loop_
_entity_poly.entity_id
_entity_poly.type
_entity_poly.pdbx_seq_one_letter_code
_entity_poly.pdbx_strand_id
1 'polypeptide(L)' 'MSDEEVVDPMPLIQEDCKNSHHCHSIKDKFEECNIRVTNADGSTEETCVEEFFDLMECVDHCASDKIFATLK' A
#
# COMPACT_ATOMS: atom_id res chain seq x y z
N MET A 1 -19.31 -26.84 9.69
CA MET A 1 -18.46 -26.00 8.83
C MET A 1 -17.10 -26.00 9.48
N SER A 2 -16.25 -26.98 9.16
CA SER A 2 -14.82 -26.88 9.48
C SER A 2 -14.15 -26.30 8.26
N ASP A 3 -14.44 -25.02 8.01
CA ASP A 3 -13.57 -24.19 7.19
C ASP A 3 -12.42 -23.82 8.13
N GLU A 4 -11.29 -24.53 8.01
CA GLU A 4 -10.03 -23.91 8.40
C GLU A 4 -10.00 -22.57 7.68
N GLU A 5 -10.07 -21.45 8.42
CA GLU A 5 -9.96 -20.11 7.82
C GLU A 5 -8.63 -20.06 7.07
N VAL A 6 -8.69 -20.24 5.76
CA VAL A 6 -7.55 -20.02 4.88
C VAL A 6 -7.28 -18.52 4.95
N VAL A 7 -6.30 -18.16 5.78
CA VAL A 7 -5.84 -16.77 5.92
C VAL A 7 -5.23 -16.35 4.59
N ASP A 8 -5.78 -15.30 3.97
CA ASP A 8 -5.21 -14.70 2.76
C ASP A 8 -3.79 -14.19 3.08
N PRO A 9 -2.73 -14.70 2.42
CA PRO A 9 -1.36 -14.24 2.65
C PRO A 9 -1.10 -12.86 2.03
N MET A 10 -1.93 -12.39 1.11
CA MET A 10 -1.71 -11.14 0.37
C MET A 10 -1.57 -9.91 1.28
N PRO A 11 -2.47 -9.63 2.25
CA PRO A 11 -2.38 -8.44 3.09
C PRO A 11 -1.09 -8.39 3.92
N LEU A 12 -0.63 -9.54 4.43
CA LEU A 12 0.61 -9.64 5.20
C LEU A 12 1.82 -9.32 4.32
N ILE A 13 1.87 -9.89 3.10
CA ILE A 13 2.95 -9.65 2.15
C ILE A 13 2.98 -8.19 1.70
N GLN A 14 1.80 -7.59 1.44
CA GLN A 14 1.69 -6.19 1.06
C GLN A 14 2.14 -5.25 2.19
N GLU A 15 1.81 -5.56 3.45
CA GLU A 15 2.27 -4.78 4.60
C GLU A 15 3.80 -4.83 4.73
N ASP A 16 4.39 -6.02 4.63
CA ASP A 16 5.85 -6.20 4.65
C ASP A 16 6.53 -5.43 3.52
N CYS A 17 5.96 -5.46 2.31
CA CYS A 17 6.47 -4.74 1.15
C CYS A 17 6.32 -3.22 1.29
N LYS A 18 5.21 -2.74 1.86
CA LYS A 18 4.97 -1.33 2.15
C LYS A 18 5.95 -0.78 3.20
N ASN A 19 6.35 -1.59 4.17
CA ASN A 19 7.35 -1.23 5.19
C ASN A 19 8.80 -1.52 4.74
N SER A 20 9.00 -1.98 3.51
CA SER A 20 10.34 -2.17 2.96
C SER A 20 11.08 -0.84 2.77
N HIS A 21 12.41 -0.88 2.84
CA HIS A 21 13.26 0.30 2.67
C HIS A 21 13.02 1.04 1.34
N HIS A 22 12.63 0.33 0.28
CA HIS A 22 12.38 0.93 -1.03
C HIS A 22 11.07 1.71 -1.10
N CYS A 23 10.00 1.21 -0.47
CA CYS A 23 8.68 1.86 -0.50
C CYS A 23 8.47 2.85 0.65
N HIS A 24 9.33 2.86 1.67
CA HIS A 24 9.19 3.73 2.84
C HIS A 24 9.13 5.22 2.46
N SER A 25 10.06 5.69 1.63
CA SER A 25 10.06 7.10 1.20
C SER A 25 8.84 7.51 0.37
N ILE A 26 8.25 6.57 -0.36
CA ILE A 26 7.04 6.80 -1.17
C ILE A 26 5.81 6.84 -0.27
N LYS A 27 5.76 5.94 0.73
CA LYS A 27 4.75 5.94 1.78
C LYS A 27 4.75 7.27 2.54
N ASP A 28 5.92 7.78 2.91
CA ASP A 28 6.03 9.07 3.63
C ASP A 28 5.46 10.22 2.80
N LYS A 29 5.71 10.27 1.49
CA LYS A 29 5.12 11.28 0.59
C LYS A 29 3.60 11.17 0.51
N PHE A 30 3.08 9.95 0.41
CA PHE A 30 1.64 9.71 0.42
C PHE A 30 1.00 10.17 1.74
N GLU A 31 1.64 9.89 2.88
CA GLU A 31 1.18 10.35 4.19
C GLU A 31 1.24 11.88 4.30
N GLU A 32 2.30 12.52 3.80
CA GLU A 32 2.42 13.98 3.76
C GLU A 32 1.33 14.62 2.88
N CYS A 33 1.05 14.06 1.71
CA CYS A 33 -0.05 14.52 0.86
C CYS A 33 -1.39 14.39 1.59
N ASN A 34 -1.66 13.25 2.24
CA ASN A 34 -2.92 13.07 2.98
C ASN A 34 -3.09 14.09 4.10
N ILE A 35 -2.01 14.41 4.82
CA ILE A 35 -2.02 15.46 5.85
C ILE A 35 -2.35 16.82 5.21
N ARG A 36 -1.74 17.15 4.07
CA ARG A 36 -1.99 18.41 3.35
C ARG A 36 -3.44 18.53 2.89
N VAL A 37 -3.98 17.51 2.23
CA VAL A 37 -5.36 17.49 1.73
C VAL A 37 -6.37 17.50 2.87
N THR A 38 -6.14 16.73 3.94
CA THR A 38 -7.03 16.69 5.11
C THR A 38 -7.05 18.04 5.84
N ASN A 39 -5.89 18.68 5.99
CA ASN A 39 -5.78 19.99 6.66
C ASN A 39 -6.36 21.15 5.84
N ALA A 40 -6.49 20.98 4.53
CA ALA A 40 -7.11 22.00 3.69
C ALA A 40 -8.63 22.09 3.89
N ASP A 41 -9.27 21.11 4.54
CA ASP A 41 -10.72 21.12 4.87
C ASP A 41 -11.61 21.51 3.66
N GLY A 42 -11.29 20.96 2.49
CA GLY A 42 -12.00 21.25 1.23
C GLY A 42 -11.64 22.58 0.57
N SER A 43 -10.63 23.31 1.07
CA SER A 43 -10.10 24.53 0.44
C SER A 43 -9.15 24.25 -0.73
N THR A 44 -8.94 22.98 -1.09
CA THR A 44 -8.06 22.54 -2.18
C THR A 44 -8.77 21.52 -3.06
N GLU A 45 -8.46 21.54 -4.36
CA GLU A 45 -8.84 20.48 -5.32
C GLU A 45 -7.74 19.41 -5.45
N GLU A 46 -6.68 19.53 -4.66
CA GLU A 46 -5.58 18.56 -4.62
C GLU A 46 -6.07 17.16 -4.22
N THR A 47 -5.53 16.15 -4.90
CA THR A 47 -5.78 14.73 -4.59
C THR A 47 -4.47 13.97 -4.50
N CYS A 48 -4.37 12.99 -3.60
CA CYS A 48 -3.17 12.17 -3.42
C CYS A 48 -3.15 10.93 -4.32
N VAL A 49 -3.78 11.00 -5.50
CA VAL A 49 -3.94 9.85 -6.41
C VAL A 49 -2.60 9.49 -7.06
N GLU A 50 -1.75 10.48 -7.34
CA GLU A 50 -0.40 10.27 -7.87
C GLU A 50 0.45 9.49 -6.86
N GLU A 51 0.57 9.98 -5.62
CA GLU A 51 1.36 9.32 -4.57
C GLU A 51 0.79 7.95 -4.19
N PHE A 52 -0.53 7.77 -4.33
CA PHE A 52 -1.16 6.47 -4.15
C PHE A 52 -0.72 5.47 -5.22
N PHE A 53 -0.69 5.87 -6.50
CA PHE A 53 -0.21 5.00 -7.58
C PHE A 53 1.27 4.69 -7.45
N ASP A 54 2.10 5.66 -7.07
CA ASP A 54 3.53 5.43 -6.80
C ASP A 54 3.73 4.39 -5.69
N LEU A 55 2.94 4.50 -4.60
CA LEU A 55 3.02 3.55 -3.49
C LEU A 55 2.54 2.15 -3.92
N MET A 56 1.43 2.08 -4.67
CA MET A 56 0.92 0.81 -5.19
C MET A 56 1.92 0.13 -6.11
N GLU A 57 2.50 0.85 -7.08
CA GLU A 57 3.50 0.28 -8.00
C GLU A 57 4.68 -0.32 -7.23
N CYS A 58 5.19 0.39 -6.22
CA CYS A 58 6.30 -0.10 -5.39
C CYS A 58 5.92 -1.37 -4.61
N VAL A 59 4.75 -1.36 -3.97
CA VAL A 59 4.25 -2.50 -3.19
C VAL A 59 3.99 -3.70 -4.09
N ASP A 60 3.33 -3.50 -5.23
CA ASP A 60 3.00 -4.56 -6.18
C ASP A 60 4.25 -5.16 -6.81
N HIS A 61 5.26 -4.34 -7.13
CA HIS A 61 6.55 -4.84 -7.61
C HIS A 61 7.22 -5.77 -6.60
N CYS A 62 7.11 -5.47 -5.30
CA CYS A 62 7.64 -6.31 -4.23
C CYS A 62 6.76 -7.53 -3.91
N ALA A 63 5.44 -7.38 -3.98
CA ALA A 63 4.48 -8.36 -3.48
C ALA A 63 4.10 -9.42 -4.53
N SER A 64 4.09 -9.07 -5.82
CA SER A 64 3.62 -9.95 -6.91
C SER A 64 4.25 -11.34 -6.85
N ASP A 65 5.59 -11.43 -6.90
CA ASP A 65 6.30 -12.71 -6.92
C ASP A 65 6.07 -13.53 -5.64
N LYS A 66 5.94 -12.84 -4.49
CA LYS A 66 5.74 -13.49 -3.18
C LYS A 66 4.33 -14.05 -3.06
N ILE A 67 3.31 -13.30 -3.51
CA ILE A 67 1.92 -13.74 -3.49
C ILE A 67 1.78 -14.99 -4.34
N PHE A 68 2.21 -14.95 -5.60
CA PHE A 68 2.08 -16.10 -6.50
C PHE A 68 2.88 -17.33 -6.03
N ALA A 69 3.97 -17.15 -5.29
CA ALA A 69 4.70 -18.26 -4.67
C ALA A 69 3.96 -18.92 -3.48
N THR A 70 3.02 -18.21 -2.84
CA THR A 70 2.26 -18.72 -1.68
C THR A 70 0.92 -19.36 -2.06
N LEU A 71 0.39 -19.04 -3.24
CA LEU A 71 -0.84 -19.63 -3.76
C LEU A 71 -0.58 -21.08 -4.21
N LYS A 72 -1.49 -21.99 -3.87
CA LYS A 72 -1.46 -23.42 -4.25
C LYS A 72 -2.45 -23.73 -5.37
#